data_AF-A0A285NGN3-F1
#
_entry.id   AF-A0A285NGN3-F1
#
_cell.length_a   1.000
_cell.length_b   1.000
_cell.length_c   1.000
_cell.angle_alpha   90.00
_cell.angle_beta   90.00
_cell.angle_gamma   90.00
#
_symmetry.space_group_name_H-M   'P 1'
#
loop_
_entity.id
_entity.type
_entity.pdbx_description
1 polymer ?
#
loop_
_entity_poly.entity_id
_entity_poly.type
_entity_poly.pdbx_seq_one_letter_code
_entity_poly.pdbx_strand_id
1 'polypeptide(L)' 'MPSADDVALPRPPLAVERARPSEPQPRLPYCSRFALYVFRWRSRRQLLELSDGELKDLGLTRADALGEASKPFWLG' A
#
# COMPACT_ATOMS: atom_id res chain seq x y z
N MET A 1 -7.01 -57.63 -33.06
CA MET A 1 -7.37 -56.72 -31.94
C MET A 1 -6.19 -56.63 -31.00
N PRO A 2 -5.39 -55.54 -31.04
CA PRO A 2 -4.42 -55.23 -30.00
C PRO A 2 -5.14 -54.56 -28.81
N SER A 3 -4.84 -55.06 -27.61
CA SER A 3 -5.42 -54.61 -26.34
C SER A 3 -4.98 -53.19 -26.01
N ALA A 4 -5.94 -52.38 -25.57
CA ALA A 4 -5.68 -51.15 -24.85
C ALA A 4 -4.97 -51.50 -23.55
N ASP A 5 -3.80 -50.91 -23.31
CA ASP A 5 -3.31 -50.53 -21.98
C ASP A 5 -2.02 -49.72 -22.17
N ASP A 6 -2.15 -48.41 -21.97
CA ASP A 6 -1.21 -47.57 -21.25
C ASP A 6 0.31 -47.77 -21.51
N VAL A 7 0.82 -47.15 -22.59
CA VAL A 7 2.15 -46.51 -22.49
C VAL A 7 1.96 -45.20 -21.72
N ALA A 8 1.72 -45.33 -20.42
CA ALA A 8 1.87 -44.25 -19.48
C ALA A 8 3.37 -43.91 -19.41
N LEU A 9 3.80 -42.97 -20.24
CA LEU A 9 4.99 -42.17 -19.92
C LEU A 9 4.83 -41.67 -18.48
N PRO A 10 5.79 -41.88 -17.56
CA PRO A 10 5.76 -41.13 -16.33
C PRO A 10 6.01 -39.67 -16.69
N ARG A 11 4.95 -38.87 -16.80
CA ARG A 11 5.04 -37.43 -16.51
C ARG A 11 5.01 -37.33 -15.00
N PRO A 12 6.09 -36.97 -14.31
CA PRO A 12 5.94 -36.32 -13.03
C PRO A 12 5.45 -34.89 -13.31
N PRO A 13 4.18 -34.51 -13.04
CA PRO A 13 3.89 -33.12 -12.86
C PRO A 13 4.33 -32.76 -11.44
N LEU A 14 4.78 -31.52 -11.28
CA LEU A 14 4.94 -30.87 -9.98
C LEU A 14 6.14 -31.38 -9.16
N ALA A 15 7.35 -31.19 -9.69
CA ALA A 15 8.34 -30.51 -8.86
C ALA A 15 7.93 -29.04 -8.70
N VAL A 16 6.73 -28.79 -8.15
CA VAL A 16 6.46 -27.56 -7.42
C VAL A 16 7.27 -27.77 -6.17
N GLU A 17 8.48 -27.23 -6.20
CA GLU A 17 9.40 -27.04 -5.09
C GLU A 17 8.58 -26.51 -3.91
N ARG A 18 8.03 -27.43 -3.12
CA ARG A 18 7.18 -27.12 -1.99
C ARG A 18 8.11 -26.55 -0.94
N ALA A 19 7.92 -25.25 -0.71
CA ALA A 19 8.42 -24.48 0.41
C ALA A 19 9.94 -24.30 0.46
N ARG A 20 10.45 -23.32 -0.30
CA ARG A 20 11.34 -22.36 0.37
C ARG A 20 10.48 -21.67 1.44
N PRO A 21 10.85 -21.71 2.74
CA PRO A 21 10.24 -20.81 3.71
C PRO A 21 10.39 -19.42 3.11
N SER A 22 9.26 -18.79 2.82
CA SER A 22 9.20 -17.39 2.37
C SER A 22 10.17 -16.61 3.25
N GLU A 23 11.17 -15.98 2.64
CA GLU A 23 12.08 -15.09 3.35
C GLU A 23 11.26 -14.23 4.32
N PRO A 24 11.69 -14.05 5.58
CA PRO A 24 10.98 -13.18 6.50
C PRO A 24 10.91 -11.81 5.83
N GLN A 25 9.72 -11.48 5.30
CA GLN A 25 9.49 -10.18 4.70
C GLN A 25 9.98 -9.15 5.71
N PRO A 26 10.85 -8.21 5.31
CA PRO A 26 11.37 -7.22 6.22
C PRO A 26 10.16 -6.51 6.82
N ARG A 27 9.90 -6.83 8.08
CA ARG A 27 8.88 -6.15 8.87
C ARG A 27 9.42 -4.75 9.00
N LEU A 28 8.94 -3.84 8.16
CA LEU A 28 9.38 -2.46 8.16
C LEU A 28 9.45 -2.00 9.63
N PRO A 29 10.59 -1.46 10.08
CA PRO A 29 10.83 -1.22 11.49
C PRO A 29 9.72 -0.33 12.04
N TYR A 30 9.33 -0.54 13.30
CA TYR A 30 8.18 0.08 13.99
C TYR A 30 8.13 1.63 13.91
N CYS A 31 9.21 2.28 13.50
CA CYS A 31 9.24 3.67 13.02
C CYS A 31 8.31 3.94 11.80
N SER A 32 7.76 2.89 11.20
CA SER A 32 7.01 2.88 9.94
C SER A 32 5.65 3.60 9.98
N ARG A 33 4.86 3.49 11.05
CA ARG A 33 3.52 4.15 11.10
C ARG A 33 3.55 5.55 11.67
N PHE A 34 4.33 5.79 12.72
CA PHE A 34 4.43 7.12 13.31
C PHE A 34 5.03 8.15 12.33
N ALA A 35 6.07 7.76 11.59
CA ALA A 35 6.63 8.61 10.54
C ALA A 35 5.60 8.94 9.44
N LEU A 36 4.80 7.95 9.01
CA LEU A 36 3.70 8.16 8.07
C LEU A 36 2.64 9.13 8.61
N TYR A 37 2.30 9.02 9.90
CA TYR A 37 1.37 9.91 10.56
C TYR A 37 1.89 11.34 10.69
N VAL A 38 3.15 11.50 11.08
CA VAL A 38 3.82 12.82 11.13
C VAL A 38 3.88 13.45 9.74
N PHE A 39 4.20 12.67 8.71
CA PHE A 39 4.19 13.13 7.32
C PHE A 39 2.80 13.61 6.89
N ARG A 40 1.76 12.79 7.09
CA ARG A 40 0.37 13.16 6.76
C ARG A 40 -0.10 14.40 7.51
N TRP A 41 0.25 14.52 8.79
CA TRP A 41 -0.10 15.69 9.59
C TRP A 41 0.59 16.95 9.08
N ARG A 42 1.88 16.90 8.75
CA ARG A 42 2.61 18.04 8.17
C ARG A 42 2.02 18.47 6.83
N SER A 43 1.79 17.53 5.91
CA SER A 43 1.20 17.85 4.61
C SER A 43 -0.20 18.48 4.73
N ARG A 44 -1.02 18.02 5.68
CA ARG A 44 -2.34 18.63 5.93
C ARG A 44 -2.23 20.02 6.56
N ARG A 45 -1.24 20.26 7.42
CA ARG A 45 -1.02 21.58 8.01
C ARG A 45 -0.48 22.61 7.02
N GLN A 46 0.26 22.17 5.99
CA GLN A 46 0.72 23.06 4.92
C GLN A 46 -0.46 23.77 4.22
N LEU A 47 -1.62 23.12 4.09
CA LEU A 47 -2.83 23.77 3.55
C LEU A 47 -3.28 24.99 4.37
N LEU A 48 -2.99 25.03 5.68
CA LEU A 48 -3.33 26.17 6.53
C LEU A 48 -2.31 27.32 6.42
N GLU A 49 -1.08 26.99 6.02
CA GLU A 49 0.02 27.95 5.83
C GLU A 49 -0.09 28.67 4.47
N LEU A 50 -0.76 28.06 3.49
CA LEU A 50 -1.06 28.68 2.20
C LEU A 50 -2.00 29.88 2.36
N SER A 51 -1.77 30.91 1.54
CA SER A 51 -2.66 32.05 1.37
C SER A 51 -3.93 31.70 0.60
N ASP A 52 -4.95 32.54 0.68
CA ASP A 52 -6.22 32.31 -0.03
C ASP A 52 -6.04 32.27 -1.57
N GLY A 53 -5.04 32.99 -2.10
CA GLY A 53 -4.69 32.94 -3.52
C GLY A 53 -4.10 31.59 -3.94
N GLU A 54 -3.15 31.08 -3.16
CA GLU A 54 -2.52 29.78 -3.43
C GLU A 54 -3.52 28.61 -3.26
N LEU A 55 -4.44 28.72 -2.29
CA LEU A 55 -5.53 27.77 -2.15
C LEU A 55 -6.45 27.78 -3.37
N LYS A 56 -6.74 28.96 -3.91
CA LYS A 56 -7.58 29.12 -5.11
C LYS A 56 -6.93 28.51 -6.36
N ASP A 57 -5.60 28.59 -6.48
CA ASP A 57 -4.86 27.95 -7.58
C ASP A 57 -4.94 26.43 -7.52
N LEU A 58 -5.08 25.86 -6.31
CA LEU A 58 -5.35 24.44 -6.07
C LEU A 58 -6.85 24.09 -6.19
N GLY A 59 -7.71 25.07 -6.44
CA GLY A 59 -9.16 24.90 -6.49
C GLY A 59 -9.81 24.64 -5.12
N LEU A 60 -9.14 25.00 -4.04
CA LEU A 60 -9.61 24.81 -2.66
C LEU A 60 -10.06 26.13 -2.06
N THR A 61 -11.10 26.08 -1.21
CA THR A 61 -11.47 27.22 -0.36
C THR A 61 -10.76 27.14 0.99
N ARG A 62 -10.74 28.26 1.73
CA ARG A 62 -10.23 28.28 3.11
C ARG A 62 -10.99 27.30 4.03
N ALA A 63 -12.28 27.12 3.79
CA ALA A 63 -13.11 26.15 4.50
C ALA A 63 -12.70 24.70 4.18
N ASP A 64 -12.38 24.40 2.92
CA ASP A 64 -11.89 23.08 2.52
C ASP A 64 -10.54 22.77 3.15
N ALA A 65 -9.61 23.74 3.15
CA ALA A 65 -8.30 23.60 3.81
C ALA A 65 -8.43 23.30 5.32
N LEU A 66 -9.36 23.98 6.00
CA LEU A 66 -9.68 23.72 7.40
C LEU A 66 -10.31 22.35 7.61
N GLY A 67 -11.24 21.96 6.73
CA GLY A 67 -11.85 20.63 6.72
C GLY A 67 -10.79 19.54 6.58
N GLU A 68 -9.90 19.68 5.60
CA GLU A 68 -8.79 18.76 5.33
C GLU A 68 -7.81 18.67 6.51
N ALA A 69 -7.45 19.81 7.10
CA ALA A 69 -6.53 19.88 8.24
C ALA A 69 -7.13 19.28 9.52
N SER A 70 -8.45 19.34 9.68
CA SER A 70 -9.16 18.76 10.83
C SER A 70 -9.30 17.23 10.76
N LYS A 71 -9.06 16.60 9.60
CA LYS A 71 -9.20 15.15 9.44
C LYS A 71 -8.20 14.42 10.34
N PRO A 72 -8.64 13.38 11.09
CA PRO A 72 -7.75 12.57 11.92
C PRO A 72 -6.64 11.96 11.07
N PHE A 73 -5.39 12.12 11.51
CA PHE A 73 -4.21 11.67 10.76
C PHE A 73 -3.88 10.18 10.98
N TRP A 74 -4.44 9.57 12.03
CA TRP A 74 -4.17 8.19 12.45
C TRP A 74 -5.08 7.14 11.79
N LEU A 75 -6.22 7.58 11.23
CA LEU A 75 -7.13 6.74 10.46
C LEU A 75 -6.52 6.50 9.07
N GLY A 76 -6.03 5.29 8.86
CA GLY A 76 -5.43 4.82 7.62
C GLY A 76 -5.70 3.34 7.46
#